data_AF-A0A3L7T4L1-F1
#
_entry.id   AF-A0A3L7T4L1-F1
#
_cell.length_a   1.000
_cell.length_b   1.000
_cell.length_c   1.000
_cell.angle_alpha   90.00
_cell.angle_beta   90.00
_cell.angle_gamma   90.00
#
_symmetry.space_group_name_H-M   'P 1'
#
loop_
_entity.id
_entity.type
_entity.pdbx_description
1 polymer ?
#
loop_
_entity_poly.entity_id
_entity_poly.type
_entity_poly.pdbx_seq_one_letter_code
_entity_poly.pdbx_strand_id
1 'polypeptide(L)'
;VADANAMTSSAIDAASAEFPATAEPDTLVAMMIELDDLFDRIKLVEANGGQVPAAHPDIVPAADIARLADLLNPKRAGVEWPASHGLTPNDFEEISAHAAELERMSDANTPDAFSSRIQAISACCHACHAKHRN
;
A
#
# COMPACT_ATOMS: atom_id res chain seq x y z
N VAL A 1 23.79 -6.02 8.48
CA VAL A 1 22.73 -7.05 8.59
C VAL A 1 22.60 -7.35 10.07
N ALA A 2 21.44 -7.09 10.68
CA ALA A 2 21.22 -7.45 12.08
C ALA A 2 20.88 -8.95 12.12
N ASP A 3 21.66 -9.75 12.83
CA ASP A 3 21.40 -11.17 12.98
C ASP A 3 20.24 -11.39 13.97
N ALA A 4 19.20 -12.08 13.51
CA ALA A 4 18.13 -12.55 14.38
C ALA A 4 18.62 -13.75 15.19
N ASN A 5 18.85 -13.56 16.47
CA ASN A 5 19.17 -14.64 17.41
C ASN A 5 17.91 -15.09 18.14
N ALA A 6 17.82 -16.38 18.46
CA ALA A 6 16.74 -16.90 19.28
C ALA A 6 16.77 -16.22 20.67
N MET A 7 15.63 -15.67 21.10
CA MET A 7 15.46 -15.18 22.47
C MET A 7 15.62 -16.32 23.49
N THR A 8 16.21 -16.02 24.64
CA THR A 8 16.32 -16.99 25.74
C THR A 8 14.95 -17.22 26.37
N SER A 9 14.70 -18.43 26.88
CA SER A 9 13.46 -18.74 27.61
C SER A 9 13.22 -17.77 28.77
N SER A 10 14.29 -17.41 29.50
CA SER A 10 14.20 -16.43 30.59
C SER A 10 13.73 -15.04 30.15
N ALA A 11 14.06 -14.60 28.93
CA ALA A 11 13.63 -13.32 28.40
C ALA A 11 12.17 -13.36 27.94
N ILE A 12 11.71 -14.51 27.46
CA ILE A 12 10.30 -14.75 27.11
C ILE A 12 9.46 -14.76 28.40
N ASP A 13 9.90 -15.49 29.43
CA ASP A 13 9.19 -15.61 30.70
C ASP A 13 9.10 -14.28 31.46
N ALA A 14 10.03 -13.36 31.22
CA ALA A 14 10.05 -12.02 31.80
C ALA A 14 9.23 -10.98 31.02
N ALA A 15 8.70 -11.33 29.84
CA ALA A 15 7.90 -10.41 29.04
C ALA A 15 6.57 -10.09 29.74
N SER A 16 6.15 -8.83 29.69
CA SER A 16 4.88 -8.42 30.31
C SER A 16 3.70 -9.08 29.60
N ALA A 17 2.74 -9.56 30.39
CA ALA A 17 1.43 -9.98 29.90
C ALA A 17 0.45 -8.81 29.75
N GLU A 18 0.87 -7.59 30.11
CA GLU A 18 0.06 -6.38 29.90
C GLU A 18 0.11 -5.97 28.43
N PHE A 19 -0.94 -6.33 27.72
CA PHE A 19 -1.19 -5.85 26.36
C PHE A 19 -2.37 -4.88 26.39
N PRO A 20 -2.34 -3.81 25.57
CA PRO A 20 -3.51 -2.97 25.41
C PRO A 20 -4.64 -3.80 24.77
N ALA A 21 -5.89 -3.49 25.12
CA ALA A 21 -7.05 -4.16 24.52
C ALA A 21 -7.15 -3.93 23.01
N THR A 22 -6.67 -2.77 22.54
CA THR A 22 -6.52 -2.41 21.12
C THR A 22 -5.23 -1.62 20.92
N ALA A 23 -4.57 -1.83 19.77
CA ALA A 23 -3.47 -1.00 19.31
C ALA A 23 -3.81 -0.55 17.89
N GLU A 24 -4.42 0.63 17.77
CA GLU A 24 -4.73 1.21 16.47
C GLU A 24 -3.44 1.72 15.82
N PRO A 25 -3.21 1.43 14.53
CA PRO A 25 -2.09 2.00 13.81
C PRO A 25 -2.44 3.43 13.38
N ASP A 26 -1.73 4.42 13.93
CA ASP A 26 -2.01 5.84 13.65
C ASP A 26 -1.05 6.41 12.58
N THR A 27 -0.47 5.54 11.75
CA THR A 27 0.83 5.81 11.10
C THR A 27 0.88 5.37 9.64
N LEU A 28 2.06 5.49 9.02
CA LEU A 28 2.42 4.84 7.76
C LEU A 28 1.88 3.39 7.63
N VAL A 29 1.82 2.62 8.73
CA VAL A 29 1.29 1.26 8.71
C VAL A 29 -0.19 1.22 8.34
N ALA A 30 -1.01 2.14 8.85
CA ALA A 30 -2.42 2.21 8.49
C ALA A 30 -2.62 2.57 7.02
N MET A 31 -1.80 3.49 6.51
CA MET A 31 -1.77 3.80 5.08
C MET A 31 -1.41 2.56 4.25
N MET A 32 -0.42 1.76 4.67
CA MET A 32 -0.05 0.53 3.96
C MET A 32 -1.18 -0.51 3.96
N ILE A 33 -1.95 -0.63 5.05
CA ILE A 33 -3.12 -1.52 5.12
C ILE A 33 -4.20 -1.04 4.14
N GLU A 34 -4.52 0.25 4.15
CA GLU A 34 -5.52 0.80 3.22
C GLU A 34 -5.10 0.68 1.75
N LEU A 35 -3.80 0.85 1.46
CA LEU A 35 -3.25 0.63 0.13
C LEU A 35 -3.43 -0.81 -0.35
N ASP A 36 -3.27 -1.80 0.53
CA ASP A 36 -3.42 -3.22 0.19
C ASP A 36 -4.87 -3.52 -0.25
N ASP A 37 -5.84 -3.10 0.56
CA ASP A 37 -7.27 -3.26 0.28
C ASP A 37 -7.69 -2.58 -1.04
N LEU A 38 -7.26 -1.33 -1.25
CA LEU A 38 -7.56 -0.58 -2.47
C LEU A 38 -6.94 -1.23 -3.70
N PHE A 39 -5.69 -1.68 -3.59
CA PHE A 39 -4.98 -2.26 -4.72
C PHE A 39 -5.59 -3.61 -5.13
N ASP A 40 -6.05 -4.41 -4.18
CA ASP A 40 -6.76 -5.66 -4.48
C ASP A 40 -8.14 -5.42 -5.10
N ARG A 41 -8.88 -4.40 -4.66
CA ARG A 41 -10.13 -3.98 -5.33
C ARG A 41 -9.90 -3.55 -6.78
N ILE A 42 -8.83 -2.81 -7.04
CA ILE A 42 -8.45 -2.37 -8.38
C ILE A 42 -8.07 -3.58 -9.26
N LYS A 43 -7.33 -4.56 -8.74
CA LYS A 43 -7.03 -5.82 -9.46
C LYS A 43 -8.27 -6.65 -9.74
N LEU A 44 -9.26 -6.67 -8.84
CA LEU A 44 -10.53 -7.37 -9.08
C LEU A 44 -11.27 -6.77 -10.29
N VAL A 45 -11.25 -5.44 -10.42
CA VAL A 45 -11.82 -4.73 -11.58
C VAL A 45 -11.02 -5.05 -12.84
N GLU A 46 -9.68 -5.02 -12.76
CA GLU A 46 -8.79 -5.39 -13.87
C GLU A 46 -9.08 -6.81 -14.38
N ALA A 47 -9.12 -7.79 -13.48
CA ALA A 47 -9.37 -9.19 -13.79
C ALA A 47 -10.76 -9.44 -14.39
N ASN A 48 -11.72 -8.56 -14.12
CA ASN A 48 -13.06 -8.57 -14.67
C ASN A 48 -13.20 -7.67 -15.92
N GLY A 49 -12.09 -7.41 -16.63
CA GLY A 49 -12.10 -6.66 -17.89
C GLY A 49 -12.42 -5.18 -17.73
N GLY A 50 -12.08 -4.58 -16.58
CA GLY A 50 -12.36 -3.19 -16.27
C GLY A 50 -13.80 -2.93 -15.79
N GLN A 51 -14.60 -3.97 -15.60
CA GLN A 51 -15.98 -3.86 -15.12
C GLN A 51 -16.05 -4.20 -13.63
N VAL A 52 -16.93 -3.54 -12.89
CA VAL A 52 -17.19 -3.86 -11.49
C VAL A 52 -17.79 -5.28 -11.39
N PRO A 53 -17.17 -6.20 -10.62
CA PRO A 53 -17.74 -7.54 -10.42
C PRO A 53 -19.11 -7.47 -9.73
N ALA A 54 -20.08 -8.26 -10.18
CA ALA A 54 -21.43 -8.26 -9.59
C ALA A 54 -21.47 -8.67 -8.11
N ALA A 55 -20.48 -9.45 -7.66
CA ALA A 55 -20.31 -9.84 -6.26
C ALA A 55 -19.76 -8.71 -5.36
N HIS A 56 -19.22 -7.65 -5.97
CA HIS A 56 -18.61 -6.50 -5.29
C HIS A 56 -19.18 -5.17 -5.82
N PRO A 57 -20.50 -4.93 -5.68
CA PRO A 57 -21.15 -3.72 -6.20
C PRO A 57 -20.73 -2.45 -5.46
N ASP A 58 -20.00 -2.58 -4.35
CA ASP A 58 -19.42 -1.51 -3.55
C ASP A 58 -18.11 -0.95 -4.15
N ILE A 59 -17.55 -1.60 -5.17
CA ILE A 59 -16.37 -1.09 -5.88
C ILE A 59 -16.75 0.07 -6.78
N VAL A 60 -16.12 1.22 -6.55
CA VAL A 60 -16.23 2.41 -7.39
C VAL A 60 -14.83 2.69 -7.96
N PRO A 61 -14.48 2.16 -9.16
CA PRO A 61 -13.10 2.13 -9.63
C PRO A 61 -12.40 3.49 -9.63
N ALA A 62 -13.09 4.53 -10.11
CA ALA A 62 -12.54 5.88 -10.14
C ALA A 62 -12.22 6.42 -8.73
N ALA A 63 -13.07 6.13 -7.75
CA ALA A 63 -12.84 6.57 -6.36
C ALA A 63 -11.70 5.79 -5.71
N ASP A 64 -11.64 4.47 -5.93
CA ASP A 64 -10.56 3.63 -5.41
C ASP A 64 -9.20 4.04 -6.00
N ILE A 65 -9.14 4.33 -7.30
CA ILE A 65 -7.93 4.80 -7.98
C ILE A 65 -7.51 6.19 -7.48
N ALA A 66 -8.44 7.12 -7.31
CA ALA A 66 -8.15 8.45 -6.77
C ALA A 66 -7.60 8.35 -5.34
N ARG A 67 -8.21 7.49 -4.50
CA ARG A 67 -7.74 7.25 -3.13
C ARG A 67 -6.35 6.62 -3.12
N LEU A 68 -6.08 5.65 -3.99
CA LEU A 68 -4.75 5.07 -4.18
C LEU A 68 -3.71 6.16 -4.53
N ALA A 69 -4.04 7.06 -5.45
CA ALA A 69 -3.17 8.17 -5.84
C ALA A 69 -2.90 9.16 -4.70
N ASP A 70 -3.89 9.43 -3.86
CA ASP A 70 -3.73 10.29 -2.69
C ASP A 70 -2.83 9.67 -1.62
N LEU A 71 -3.00 8.38 -1.33
CA LEU A 71 -2.17 7.66 -0.35
C LEU A 71 -0.73 7.47 -0.83
N LEU A 72 -0.52 7.24 -2.13
CA LEU A 72 0.83 7.09 -2.70
C LEU A 72 1.53 8.43 -2.92
N ASN A 73 0.81 9.55 -2.85
CA ASN A 73 1.41 10.87 -2.96
C ASN A 73 1.82 11.37 -1.57
N PRO A 74 3.12 11.52 -1.27
CA PRO A 74 3.58 11.90 0.06
C PRO A 74 3.14 13.31 0.49
N LYS A 75 2.71 14.16 -0.45
CA LYS A 75 2.16 15.49 -0.15
C LYS A 75 0.66 15.47 0.18
N ARG A 76 -0.04 14.38 -0.13
CA ARG A 76 -1.49 14.22 0.09
C ARG A 76 -1.83 13.18 1.15
N ALA A 77 -0.95 12.19 1.33
CA ALA A 77 -1.15 11.06 2.24
C ALA A 77 -1.44 11.46 3.70
N GLY A 78 -0.95 12.63 4.14
CA GLY A 78 -1.21 13.14 5.50
C GLY A 78 -0.58 12.29 6.60
N VAL A 79 0.38 11.42 6.28
CA VAL A 79 1.07 10.55 7.23
C VAL A 79 2.36 11.18 7.77
N GLU A 80 2.67 10.91 9.03
CA GLU A 80 4.00 11.15 9.58
C GLU A 80 4.96 10.03 9.13
N TRP A 81 6.12 10.44 8.61
CA TRP A 81 7.13 9.53 8.08
C TRP A 81 8.06 9.07 9.21
N PRO A 82 8.09 7.77 9.55
CA PRO A 82 8.89 7.31 10.67
C PRO A 82 10.39 7.33 10.33
N ALA A 83 11.15 8.13 11.06
CA ALA A 83 12.61 8.23 10.90
C ALA A 83 13.34 6.90 11.16
N SER A 84 12.74 5.98 11.91
CA SER A 84 13.32 4.70 12.33
C SER A 84 13.54 3.69 11.21
N HIS A 85 12.90 3.85 10.05
CA HIS A 85 12.96 2.89 8.95
C HIS A 85 13.77 3.38 7.73
N GLY A 86 14.37 4.56 7.82
CA GLY A 86 15.13 5.17 6.71
C GLY A 86 14.28 5.43 5.45
N LEU A 87 12.96 5.31 5.56
CA LEU A 87 11.99 5.59 4.51
C LEU A 87 11.71 7.09 4.48
N THR A 88 11.73 7.65 3.28
CA THR A 88 11.53 9.08 3.05
C THR A 88 10.42 9.30 2.04
N PRO A 89 9.82 10.50 1.99
CA PRO A 89 8.91 10.89 0.91
C PRO A 89 9.45 10.65 -0.51
N ASN A 90 10.77 10.73 -0.70
CA ASN A 90 11.39 10.52 -2.02
C ASN A 90 11.31 9.06 -2.48
N ASP A 91 11.20 8.11 -1.55
CA ASP A 91 11.01 6.70 -1.88
C ASP A 91 9.63 6.43 -2.53
N PHE A 92 8.72 7.41 -2.48
CA PHE A 92 7.39 7.35 -3.11
C PHE A 92 7.32 8.08 -4.47
N GLU A 93 8.38 8.70 -4.95
CA GLU A 93 8.33 9.55 -6.15
C GLU A 93 7.89 8.76 -7.40
N GLU A 94 8.50 7.60 -7.64
CA GLU A 94 8.21 6.75 -8.79
C GLU A 94 6.78 6.18 -8.73
N ILE A 95 6.40 5.60 -7.58
CA ILE A 95 5.08 5.00 -7.41
C ILE A 95 3.98 6.06 -7.46
N SER A 96 4.23 7.28 -6.95
CA SER A 96 3.30 8.40 -7.05
C SER A 96 3.08 8.84 -8.50
N ALA A 97 4.13 8.85 -9.33
CA ALA A 97 4.01 9.15 -10.76
C ALA A 97 3.15 8.10 -11.50
N HIS A 98 3.31 6.82 -11.17
CA HIS A 98 2.47 5.76 -11.73
C HIS A 98 1.01 5.86 -11.27
N ALA A 99 0.76 6.12 -9.99
CA ALA A 99 -0.60 6.28 -9.47
C ALA A 99 -1.31 7.50 -10.10
N ALA A 100 -0.61 8.62 -10.27
CA ALA A 100 -1.17 9.81 -10.93
C ALA A 100 -1.47 9.59 -12.42
N GLU A 101 -0.69 8.76 -13.11
CA GLU A 101 -1.02 8.35 -14.48
C GLU A 101 -2.23 7.42 -14.51
N LEU A 102 -2.31 6.45 -13.58
CA LEU A 102 -3.47 5.56 -13.46
C LEU A 102 -4.77 6.36 -13.23
N GLU A 103 -4.72 7.35 -12.34
CA GLU A 103 -5.83 8.26 -12.06
C GLU A 103 -6.25 9.05 -13.31
N ARG A 104 -5.29 9.60 -14.06
CA ARG A 104 -5.61 10.31 -15.32
C ARG A 104 -6.23 9.41 -16.39
N MET A 105 -5.93 8.12 -16.35
CA MET A 105 -6.42 7.13 -17.30
C MET A 105 -7.73 6.49 -16.89
N SER A 106 -8.28 6.75 -15.70
CA SER A 106 -9.45 6.03 -15.17
C SER A 106 -10.70 6.16 -16.04
N ASP A 107 -10.80 7.25 -16.80
CA ASP A 107 -11.91 7.51 -17.72
C ASP A 107 -11.59 7.12 -19.19
N ALA A 108 -10.35 6.71 -19.45
CA ALA A 108 -9.92 6.29 -20.78
C ALA A 108 -10.22 4.79 -20.99
N ASN A 109 -10.87 4.44 -22.10
CA ASN A 109 -11.12 3.04 -22.45
C ASN A 109 -9.87 2.38 -23.04
N THR A 110 -8.83 2.19 -22.23
CA THR A 110 -7.52 1.64 -22.62
C THR A 110 -7.07 0.49 -21.71
N PRO A 111 -7.71 -0.71 -21.80
CA PRO A 111 -7.46 -1.82 -20.87
C PRO A 111 -6.00 -2.26 -20.75
N ASP A 112 -5.28 -2.38 -21.87
CA ASP A 112 -3.87 -2.81 -21.86
C ASP A 112 -2.96 -1.83 -21.11
N ALA A 113 -3.24 -0.53 -21.26
CA ALA A 113 -2.49 0.53 -20.63
C ALA A 113 -2.82 0.62 -19.13
N PHE A 114 -4.07 0.35 -18.74
CA PHE A 114 -4.50 0.20 -17.36
C PHE A 114 -3.77 -0.95 -16.65
N SER A 115 -3.79 -2.15 -17.23
CA SER A 115 -3.08 -3.32 -16.72
C SER A 115 -1.58 -3.09 -16.58
N SER A 116 -0.95 -2.50 -17.60
CA SER A 116 0.48 -2.17 -17.56
C SER A 116 0.82 -1.23 -16.41
N ARG A 117 -0.10 -0.30 -16.08
CA ARG A 117 0.12 0.65 -14.99
C ARG A 117 -0.06 0.01 -13.62
N ILE A 118 -1.04 -0.86 -13.44
CA ILE A 118 -1.19 -1.66 -12.20
C ILE A 118 0.07 -2.49 -11.96
N GLN A 119 0.61 -3.15 -13.00
CA GLN A 119 1.84 -3.92 -12.89
C GLN A 119 3.05 -3.05 -12.48
N ALA A 120 3.16 -1.84 -13.03
CA ALA A 120 4.21 -0.90 -12.64
C ALA A 120 4.11 -0.49 -11.16
N ILE A 121 2.89 -0.18 -10.68
CA ILE A 121 2.65 0.13 -9.26
C ILE A 121 3.05 -1.07 -8.38
N SER A 122 2.63 -2.28 -8.74
CA SER A 122 2.99 -3.52 -8.05
C SER A 122 4.51 -3.71 -7.96
N ALA A 123 5.24 -3.45 -9.04
CA ALA A 123 6.70 -3.53 -9.06
C ALA A 123 7.34 -2.53 -8.09
N CYS A 124 6.85 -1.29 -8.03
CA CYS A 124 7.33 -0.30 -7.07
C CYS A 124 7.07 -0.71 -5.61
N CYS A 125 5.89 -1.29 -5.30
CA CYS A 125 5.59 -1.82 -3.97
C CYS A 125 6.63 -2.87 -3.56
N HIS A 126 6.93 -3.83 -4.44
CA HIS A 126 7.93 -4.87 -4.17
C HIS A 126 9.33 -4.28 -3.98
N ALA A 127 9.73 -3.31 -4.81
CA ALA A 127 11.05 -2.69 -4.71
C ALA A 127 11.23 -1.92 -3.39
N CYS A 128 10.22 -1.15 -2.98
CA CYS A 128 10.24 -0.43 -1.71
C CYS A 128 10.29 -1.41 -0.51
N HIS A 129 9.48 -2.46 -0.52
CA HIS A 129 9.47 -3.47 0.53
C HIS A 129 10.81 -4.22 0.63
N ALA A 130 11.44 -4.56 -0.50
CA ALA A 130 12.76 -5.19 -0.49
C ALA A 130 13.84 -4.30 0.14
N LYS A 131 13.69 -2.97 0.08
CA LYS A 131 14.65 -2.01 0.63
C LYS A 131 14.39 -1.67 2.10
N HIS A 132 13.12 -1.59 2.53
CA HIS A 132 12.74 -1.01 3.82
C HIS A 132 12.03 -1.96 4.79
N ARG A 133 11.52 -3.11 4.31
CA ARG A 133 10.73 -4.04 5.12
C ARG A 133 11.44 -5.38 5.37
N ASN A 134 12.23 -5.86 4.41
CA ASN A 134 12.88 -7.17 4.44
C ASN A 134 14.33 -7.11 4.94
#